data_AF-A0A0A1CXW1-F1
#
_entry.id   AF-A0A0A1CXW1-F1
#
_cell.length_a   1.000
_cell.length_b   1.000
_cell.length_c   1.000
_cell.angle_alpha   90.00
_cell.angle_beta   90.00
_cell.angle_gamma   90.00
#
_symmetry.space_group_name_H-M   'P 1'
#
loop_
_entity.id
_entity.type
_entity.pdbx_description
1 polymer ?
#
loop_
_entity_poly.entity_id
_entity_poly.type
_entity_poly.pdbx_seq_one_letter_code
_entity_poly.pdbx_strand_id
1 'polypeptide(L)'
;MARIAPNELLPIGEIARRAGISVPTVRYYEERGLIQSERTSGNKRLFPRHTLRRIAVVAAGQRVGLTLQEITTALASLPADRAPTQREWTHMSTGWSELVALRIRQLEVLQTSLDGCIGCGCLSLGRCTLFNPDDVAAAEGPGSRWVRRAENAGRRTDATSAPD
;
A
#
# COMPACT_ATOMS: atom_id res chain seq x y z
N MET A 1 13.36 21.49 -29.77
CA MET A 1 12.84 20.37 -28.95
C MET A 1 11.66 19.76 -29.70
N ALA A 2 11.73 18.49 -30.07
CA ALA A 2 10.65 17.83 -30.81
C ALA A 2 9.34 17.91 -30.02
N ARG A 3 8.24 18.33 -30.66
CA ARG A 3 6.90 18.30 -30.06
C ARG A 3 6.57 16.84 -29.73
N ILE A 4 6.39 16.57 -28.46
CA ILE A 4 6.22 15.22 -27.93
C ILE A 4 4.74 14.83 -28.05
N ALA A 5 4.43 13.83 -28.88
CA ALA A 5 3.06 13.34 -29.02
C ALA A 5 2.66 12.49 -27.79
N PRO A 6 1.49 12.73 -27.16
CA PRO A 6 1.00 11.96 -26.01
C PRO A 6 0.80 10.47 -26.30
N ASN A 7 0.59 10.12 -27.58
CA ASN A 7 0.35 8.77 -28.08
C ASN A 7 1.58 8.14 -28.73
N GLU A 8 2.77 8.71 -28.54
CA GLU A 8 4.02 8.07 -28.95
C GLU A 8 4.15 6.72 -28.23
N LEU A 9 4.32 5.65 -29.01
CA LEU A 9 4.51 4.29 -28.52
C LEU A 9 5.99 4.05 -28.22
N LEU A 10 6.29 3.65 -26.98
CA LEU A 10 7.65 3.45 -26.48
C LEU A 10 7.94 1.96 -26.23
N PRO A 11 9.13 1.46 -26.60
CA PRO A 11 9.53 0.10 -26.26
C PRO A 11 9.73 -0.06 -24.74
N ILE A 12 9.59 -1.28 -24.24
CA ILE A 12 9.68 -1.59 -22.80
C ILE A 12 10.99 -1.10 -22.16
N GLY A 13 12.12 -1.19 -22.87
CA GLY A 13 13.42 -0.72 -22.38
C GLY A 13 13.46 0.79 -22.20
N GLU A 14 12.77 1.55 -23.05
CA GLU A 14 12.69 2.99 -22.94
C GLU A 14 11.75 3.41 -21.80
N ILE A 15 10.64 2.69 -21.60
CA ILE A 15 9.78 2.87 -20.42
C ILE A 15 10.57 2.63 -19.13
N ALA A 16 11.26 1.49 -19.03
CA ALA A 16 12.08 1.13 -17.88
C ALA A 16 13.12 2.21 -17.57
N ARG A 17 13.89 2.62 -18.58
CA ARG A 17 14.91 3.66 -18.47
C ARG A 17 14.35 5.00 -18.01
N ARG A 18 13.25 5.48 -18.61
CA ARG A 18 12.66 6.79 -18.29
C ARG A 18 11.93 6.80 -16.95
N ALA A 19 11.33 5.68 -16.56
CA ALA A 19 10.67 5.53 -15.27
C ALA A 19 11.64 5.20 -14.13
N GLY A 20 12.91 4.90 -14.43
CA GLY A 20 13.90 4.54 -13.42
C GLY A 20 13.62 3.19 -12.75
N ILE A 21 12.97 2.26 -13.45
CA ILE A 21 12.64 0.91 -12.95
C ILE A 21 13.20 -0.16 -13.87
N SER A 22 13.32 -1.39 -13.35
CA SER A 22 13.79 -2.51 -14.15
C SER A 22 12.74 -2.97 -15.17
N VAL A 23 13.17 -3.55 -16.30
CA VAL A 23 12.26 -4.18 -17.27
C VAL A 23 11.38 -5.26 -16.62
N PRO A 24 11.89 -6.14 -15.72
CA PRO A 24 11.05 -7.02 -14.91
C PRO A 24 9.97 -6.30 -14.11
N THR A 25 10.28 -5.14 -13.52
CA THR A 25 9.29 -4.33 -12.79
C THR A 25 8.19 -3.80 -13.73
N VAL A 26 8.54 -3.38 -14.96
CA VAL A 26 7.55 -2.98 -15.97
C VAL A 26 6.63 -4.16 -16.31
N ARG A 27 7.18 -5.36 -16.55
CA ARG A 27 6.38 -6.57 -16.82
C ARG A 27 5.48 -6.92 -15.66
N TYR A 28 6.01 -6.84 -14.44
CA TYR A 28 5.26 -7.10 -13.23
C TYR A 28 4.07 -6.14 -13.04
N TYR A 29 4.24 -4.85 -13.35
CA TYR A 29 3.13 -3.90 -13.34
C TYR A 29 2.10 -4.18 -14.44
N GLU A 30 2.55 -4.61 -15.62
CA GLU A 30 1.67 -5.03 -16.71
C GLU A 30 0.83 -6.26 -16.30
N GLU A 31 1.46 -7.29 -15.74
CA GLU A 31 0.81 -8.51 -15.25
C GLU A 31 -0.21 -8.24 -14.13
N ARG A 32 0.04 -7.21 -13.31
CA ARG A 32 -0.89 -6.74 -12.27
C ARG A 32 -1.99 -5.80 -12.79
N GLY A 33 -2.04 -5.56 -14.10
CA GLY A 33 -3.04 -4.68 -14.73
C GLY A 33 -2.86 -3.19 -14.41
N LEU A 34 -1.72 -2.80 -13.85
CA LEU A 34 -1.44 -1.40 -13.50
C LEU A 34 -1.08 -0.56 -14.73
N ILE A 35 -0.54 -1.20 -15.77
CA ILE A 35 -0.21 -0.60 -17.06
C ILE A 35 -0.58 -1.58 -18.17
N GLN A 36 -0.75 -1.07 -19.38
CA GLN A 36 -1.08 -1.89 -20.55
C GLN A 36 -0.08 -1.61 -21.68
N SER A 37 0.21 -2.66 -22.45
CA SER A 37 1.00 -2.56 -23.67
C SER A 37 0.15 -2.90 -24.89
N GLU A 38 0.54 -2.34 -26.03
CA GLU A 38 0.13 -2.78 -27.34
C GLU A 38 1.20 -3.73 -27.91
N ARG A 39 0.79 -4.68 -28.74
CA ARG A 39 1.71 -5.58 -29.44
C ARG A 39 1.82 -5.21 -30.90
N THR A 40 3.04 -5.17 -31.41
CA THR A 40 3.29 -5.07 -32.85
C THR A 40 3.07 -6.40 -33.55
N SER A 41 3.00 -6.38 -34.88
CA SER A 41 3.01 -7.59 -35.73
C SER A 41 4.21 -8.51 -35.47
N GLY A 42 5.35 -7.95 -35.03
CA GLY A 42 6.54 -8.69 -34.60
C GLY A 42 6.53 -9.12 -33.12
N ASN A 43 5.37 -9.12 -32.47
CA ASN A 43 5.16 -9.50 -31.06
C ASN A 43 5.99 -8.67 -30.05
N LYS A 44 6.40 -7.45 -30.40
CA LYS A 44 7.09 -6.53 -29.49
C LYS A 44 6.06 -5.75 -28.68
N ARG A 45 6.28 -5.61 -27.37
CA ARG A 45 5.49 -4.76 -26.48
C ARG A 45 5.87 -3.29 -26.67
N LEU A 46 4.87 -2.47 -26.93
CA LEU A 46 4.97 -1.03 -26.98
C LEU A 46 4.00 -0.43 -25.96
N PHE A 47 4.40 0.66 -25.33
CA PHE A 47 3.63 1.32 -24.29
C PHE A 47 3.34 2.75 -24.70
N PRO A 48 2.09 3.20 -24.61
CA PRO A 48 1.77 4.61 -24.79
C PRO A 48 2.58 5.49 -23.84
N ARG A 49 2.94 6.69 -24.28
CA ARG A 49 3.77 7.59 -23.46
C ARG A 49 3.14 7.94 -22.10
N HIS A 50 1.80 7.99 -22.02
CA HIS A 50 1.09 8.25 -20.77
C HIS A 50 1.34 7.19 -19.68
N THR A 51 1.80 5.98 -20.06
CA THR A 51 2.23 4.92 -19.13
C THR A 51 3.29 5.41 -18.14
N LEU A 52 4.20 6.32 -18.55
CA LEU A 52 5.22 6.88 -17.66
C LEU A 52 4.61 7.62 -16.47
N ARG A 53 3.53 8.38 -16.70
CA ARG A 53 2.83 9.09 -15.63
C ARG A 53 2.15 8.11 -14.69
N ARG A 54 1.53 7.05 -15.23
CA ARG A 54 0.91 5.99 -14.43
C ARG A 54 1.93 5.25 -13.56
N ILE A 55 3.12 4.93 -14.11
CA ILE A 55 4.22 4.31 -13.34
C ILE A 55 4.72 5.26 -12.23
N ALA A 56 4.89 6.55 -12.51
CA ALA A 56 5.35 7.51 -11.51
C ALA A 56 4.39 7.57 -10.31
N VAL A 57 3.09 7.45 -10.58
CA VAL A 57 2.03 7.43 -9.58
C VAL A 57 2.07 6.14 -8.74
N VAL A 58 2.20 4.97 -9.39
CA VAL A 58 2.39 3.69 -8.70
C VAL A 58 3.62 3.74 -7.78
N ALA A 59 4.75 4.23 -8.29
CA ALA A 59 6.00 4.32 -7.54
C ALA A 59 5.92 5.34 -6.38
N ALA A 60 5.13 6.40 -6.50
CA ALA A 60 4.86 7.33 -5.41
C ALA A 60 4.03 6.68 -4.31
N GLY A 61 2.96 5.97 -4.67
CA GLY A 61 2.12 5.23 -3.72
C GLY A 61 2.89 4.19 -2.91
N GLN A 62 3.73 3.40 -3.58
CA GLN A 62 4.54 2.38 -2.89
C GLN A 62 5.55 3.01 -1.91
N ARG A 63 6.19 4.14 -2.28
CA ARG A 63 7.15 4.83 -1.41
C ARG A 63 6.54 5.33 -0.11
N VAL A 64 5.24 5.64 -0.10
CA VAL A 64 4.52 6.06 1.11
C VAL A 64 3.86 4.88 1.84
N GLY A 65 4.20 3.65 1.46
CA GLY A 65 3.81 2.42 2.17
C GLY A 65 2.46 1.84 1.74
N LEU A 66 1.95 2.21 0.56
CA LEU A 66 0.75 1.58 0.01
C LEU A 66 1.07 0.28 -0.69
N THR A 67 0.17 -0.68 -0.51
CA THR A 67 0.19 -1.94 -1.23
C THR A 67 -0.18 -1.73 -2.70
N LEU A 68 0.29 -2.64 -3.56
CA LEU A 68 -0.11 -2.61 -4.97
C LEU A 68 -1.62 -2.79 -5.16
N GLN A 69 -2.29 -3.52 -4.26
CA GLN A 69 -3.73 -3.69 -4.31
C GLN A 69 -4.47 -2.36 -4.10
N GLU A 70 -4.10 -1.59 -3.06
CA GLU A 70 -4.67 -0.26 -2.82
C GLU A 70 -4.44 0.68 -4.01
N ILE A 71 -3.25 0.63 -4.60
CA ILE A 71 -2.91 1.42 -5.78
C ILE A 71 -3.75 0.99 -6.99
N THR A 72 -3.90 -0.32 -7.23
CA THR A 72 -4.75 -0.83 -8.32
C THR A 72 -6.20 -0.36 -8.14
N THR A 73 -6.74 -0.46 -6.93
CA THR A 73 -8.11 0.01 -6.63
C THR A 73 -8.26 1.50 -6.88
N ALA A 74 -7.32 2.34 -6.43
CA ALA A 74 -7.36 3.77 -6.68
C ALA A 74 -7.34 4.08 -8.19
N LEU A 75 -6.44 3.43 -8.93
CA LEU A 75 -6.24 3.65 -10.36
C LEU A 75 -7.33 3.02 -11.25
N ALA A 76 -8.21 2.18 -10.71
CA ALA A 76 -9.30 1.53 -11.46
C ALA A 76 -10.33 2.52 -12.02
N SER A 77 -10.46 3.69 -11.38
CA SER A 77 -11.34 4.78 -11.83
C SER A 77 -10.77 5.58 -13.02
N LEU A 78 -9.51 5.36 -13.37
CA LEU A 78 -8.84 6.07 -14.46
C LEU A 78 -8.80 5.21 -15.74
N PRO A 79 -8.93 5.82 -16.92
CA PRO A 79 -8.76 5.12 -18.19
C PRO A 79 -7.38 4.46 -18.28
N ALA A 80 -7.35 3.26 -18.87
CA ALA A 80 -6.12 2.48 -19.06
C ALA A 80 -5.49 2.71 -20.45
N ASP A 81 -6.29 3.13 -21.42
CA ASP A 81 -5.97 3.29 -22.84
C ASP A 81 -5.56 4.72 -23.21
N ARG A 82 -5.84 5.70 -22.36
CA ARG A 82 -5.48 7.10 -22.57
C ARG A 82 -5.02 7.80 -21.31
N ALA A 83 -4.42 8.98 -21.50
CA ALA A 83 -4.16 9.88 -20.39
C ALA A 83 -5.50 10.30 -19.73
N PRO A 84 -5.57 10.30 -18.38
CA PRO A 84 -6.74 10.80 -17.67
C PRO A 84 -6.91 12.30 -17.88
N THR A 85 -8.15 12.74 -17.94
CA THR A 85 -8.51 14.16 -17.87
C THR A 85 -8.28 14.72 -16.48
N GLN A 86 -8.22 16.04 -16.34
CA GLN A 86 -8.11 16.69 -15.03
C GLN A 86 -9.24 16.28 -14.09
N ARG A 87 -10.47 16.14 -14.59
CA ARG A 87 -11.63 15.76 -13.77
C ARG A 87 -11.52 14.33 -13.23
N GLU A 88 -11.13 13.38 -14.08
CA GLU A 88 -10.89 11.98 -13.68
C GLU A 88 -9.75 11.89 -12.65
N TRP A 89 -8.68 12.64 -12.90
CA TRP A 89 -7.57 12.74 -11.96
C TRP A 89 -8.00 13.28 -10.60
N THR A 90 -8.74 14.39 -10.58
CA THR A 90 -9.24 14.99 -9.34
C THR A 90 -10.11 14.00 -8.57
N HIS A 91 -11.06 13.34 -9.25
CA HIS A 91 -11.95 12.35 -8.62
C HIS A 91 -11.16 11.20 -7.96
N MET A 92 -10.21 10.60 -8.68
CA MET A 92 -9.34 9.56 -8.13
C MET A 92 -8.51 10.09 -6.95
N SER A 93 -7.97 11.31 -7.06
CA SER A 93 -7.07 11.89 -6.05
C SER A 93 -7.76 12.20 -4.73
N THR A 94 -9.07 12.49 -4.74
CA THR A 94 -9.83 12.72 -3.51
C THR A 94 -9.83 11.48 -2.61
N GLY A 95 -10.29 10.33 -3.13
CA GLY A 95 -10.33 9.09 -2.34
C GLY A 95 -8.93 8.63 -1.92
N TRP A 96 -7.93 8.86 -2.77
CA TRP A 96 -6.56 8.55 -2.42
C TRP A 96 -5.99 9.47 -1.33
N SER A 97 -6.34 10.76 -1.35
CA SER A 97 -5.93 11.71 -0.32
C SER A 97 -6.52 11.35 1.03
N GLU A 98 -7.76 10.84 1.08
CA GLU A 98 -8.39 10.35 2.31
C GLU A 98 -7.63 9.15 2.91
N LEU A 99 -7.24 8.19 2.07
CA LEU A 99 -6.44 7.03 2.48
C LEU A 99 -5.06 7.46 3.02
N VAL A 100 -4.37 8.36 2.32
CA VAL A 100 -3.09 8.90 2.76
C VAL A 100 -3.24 9.68 4.06
N ALA A 101 -4.28 10.51 4.21
CA ALA A 101 -4.54 11.25 5.44
C ALA A 101 -4.83 10.32 6.63
N LEU A 102 -5.56 9.21 6.42
CA LEU A 102 -5.76 8.19 7.45
C LEU A 102 -4.42 7.58 7.89
N ARG A 103 -3.55 7.26 6.93
CA ARG A 103 -2.23 6.68 7.21
C ARG A 103 -1.34 7.66 7.97
N ILE A 104 -1.33 8.94 7.58
CA ILE A 104 -0.61 10.01 8.29
C ILE A 104 -1.08 10.05 9.75
N ARG A 105 -2.40 10.11 10.01
CA ARG A 105 -2.92 10.11 11.38
C ARG A 105 -2.49 8.88 12.19
N GLN A 106 -2.53 7.69 11.59
CA GLN A 106 -2.07 6.46 12.25
C GLN A 106 -0.58 6.52 12.59
N LEU A 107 0.25 7.07 11.68
CA LEU A 107 1.68 7.24 11.90
C LEU A 107 1.97 8.30 12.96
N GLU A 108 1.22 9.41 12.99
CA GLU A 108 1.33 10.45 14.03
C GLU A 108 0.93 9.92 15.41
N VAL A 109 -0.16 9.14 15.50
CA VAL A 109 -0.57 8.48 16.75
C VAL A 109 0.49 7.45 17.19
N LEU A 110 1.03 6.68 16.27
CA LEU A 110 2.10 5.73 16.57
C LEU A 110 3.36 6.47 17.06
N GLN A 111 3.75 7.54 16.38
CA GLN A 111 4.91 8.34 16.74
C GLN A 111 4.78 8.95 18.14
N THR A 112 3.62 9.52 18.46
CA THR A 112 3.37 10.12 19.79
C THR A 112 3.19 9.08 20.90
N SER A 113 2.72 7.88 20.58
CA SER A 113 2.59 6.78 21.54
C SER A 113 3.89 6.02 21.81
N LEU A 114 4.92 6.17 20.97
CA LEU A 114 6.26 5.61 21.21
C LEU A 114 6.87 6.13 22.53
N ASP A 115 6.63 7.40 22.86
CA ASP A 115 7.13 8.02 24.10
C ASP A 115 6.29 7.62 25.33
N GLY A 116 5.06 7.10 25.12
CA GLY A 116 4.04 6.92 26.15
C GLY A 116 3.62 5.48 26.46
N CYS A 117 4.30 4.48 25.90
CA CYS A 117 3.86 3.08 25.72
C CYS A 117 3.02 2.91 24.44
N ILE A 118 3.56 2.19 23.46
CA ILE A 118 2.75 1.44 22.50
C ILE A 118 2.11 0.28 23.31
N GLY A 119 1.05 0.63 24.03
CA GLY A 119 0.27 -0.24 24.93
C GLY A 119 1.03 -0.71 26.16
N CYS A 120 0.79 -0.12 27.35
CA CYS A 120 1.08 -0.89 28.55
C CYS A 120 0.03 -2.00 28.68
N GLY A 121 0.27 -3.12 28.00
CA GLY A 121 0.08 -4.43 28.60
C GLY A 121 1.35 -4.81 29.36
N CYS A 122 1.61 -4.17 30.50
CA CYS A 122 2.56 -4.50 31.59
C CYS A 122 3.99 -5.01 31.36
N LEU A 123 4.55 -5.05 30.16
CA LEU A 123 6.01 -5.16 29.99
C LEU A 123 6.68 -3.79 30.22
N SER A 124 6.69 -3.33 31.48
CA SER A 124 7.47 -2.16 31.89
C SER A 124 8.89 -2.56 32.27
N LEU A 125 9.88 -1.76 31.85
CA LEU A 125 11.25 -1.83 32.37
C LEU A 125 11.43 -1.06 33.71
N GLY A 126 10.38 -0.49 34.32
CA GLY A 126 10.55 0.18 35.62
C GLY A 126 9.32 0.63 36.43
N ARG A 127 8.11 0.76 35.86
CA ARG A 127 6.81 0.97 36.54
C ARG A 127 5.70 1.11 35.49
N CYS A 128 4.68 0.25 35.50
CA CYS A 128 3.40 0.52 34.85
C CYS A 128 2.30 0.57 35.90
N THR A 129 1.92 1.76 36.30
CA THR A 129 0.89 2.00 37.35
C THR A 129 -0.54 2.03 36.81
N LEU A 130 -0.72 2.12 35.49
CA LEU A 130 -2.03 2.36 34.89
C LEU A 130 -2.81 1.07 34.56
N PHE A 131 -2.13 0.00 34.13
CA PHE A 131 -2.80 -1.23 33.65
C PHE A 131 -2.47 -2.49 34.46
N ASN A 132 -1.30 -2.58 35.11
CA ASN A 132 -0.90 -3.70 35.97
C ASN A 132 -0.21 -3.14 37.22
N PRO A 133 -0.98 -2.46 38.10
CA PRO A 133 -0.41 -1.93 39.34
C PRO A 133 0.31 -3.07 40.07
N ASP A 134 1.53 -2.77 40.53
CA ASP A 134 2.40 -3.70 41.24
C ASP A 134 2.78 -4.99 40.49
N ASP A 135 2.64 -5.00 39.16
CA ASP A 135 3.03 -6.10 38.29
C ASP A 135 2.36 -7.46 38.61
N VAL A 136 1.11 -7.48 39.09
CA VAL A 136 0.42 -8.71 39.51
C VAL A 136 0.35 -9.80 38.44
N ALA A 137 0.35 -9.45 37.15
CA ALA A 137 0.38 -10.40 36.04
C ALA A 137 1.65 -11.28 36.00
N ALA A 138 2.76 -10.87 36.64
CA ALA A 138 3.98 -11.68 36.72
C ALA A 138 3.77 -13.02 37.45
N ALA A 139 2.80 -13.09 38.37
CA ALA A 139 2.43 -14.34 39.05
C ALA A 139 1.89 -15.42 38.10
N GLU A 140 1.45 -15.05 36.88
CA GLU A 140 0.93 -15.98 35.87
C GLU A 140 2.01 -16.50 34.91
N GLY A 141 3.27 -16.08 35.08
CA GLY A 141 4.43 -16.49 34.28
C GLY A 141 4.90 -15.44 33.26
N PRO A 142 5.98 -15.72 32.51
CA PRO A 142 6.65 -14.72 31.67
C PRO A 142 5.86 -14.29 30.43
N GLY A 143 6.05 -13.04 30.00
CA GLY A 143 5.55 -12.47 28.73
C GLY A 143 4.20 -11.72 28.82
N SER A 144 3.65 -11.30 27.67
CA SER A 144 2.42 -10.48 27.57
C SER A 144 1.11 -11.29 27.74
N ARG A 145 0.90 -11.85 28.94
CA ARG A 145 -0.17 -12.82 29.25
C ARG A 145 -1.57 -12.35 28.84
N TRP A 146 -1.93 -11.10 29.15
CA TRP A 146 -3.28 -10.58 28.91
C TRP A 146 -3.57 -10.25 27.44
N VAL A 147 -2.55 -9.86 26.66
CA VAL A 147 -2.67 -9.67 25.20
C VAL A 147 -2.85 -11.03 24.50
N ARG A 148 -2.01 -12.02 24.84
CA ARG A 148 -2.09 -13.38 24.27
C ARG A 148 -3.41 -14.08 24.58
N ARG A 149 -4.00 -13.82 25.74
CA ARG A 149 -5.32 -14.37 26.13
C ARG A 149 -6.44 -13.78 25.27
N ALA A 150 -6.43 -12.47 25.02
CA ALA A 150 -7.42 -11.82 24.16
C ALA A 150 -7.35 -12.35 22.71
N GLU A 151 -6.14 -12.51 22.17
CA GLU A 151 -5.92 -13.09 20.84
C GLU A 151 -6.37 -14.56 20.73
N ASN A 152 -6.16 -15.36 21.78
CA ASN A 152 -6.57 -16.76 21.81
C ASN A 152 -8.07 -16.95 22.06
N ALA A 153 -8.73 -15.99 22.74
CA ALA A 153 -10.18 -15.98 22.89
C ALA A 153 -10.89 -15.72 21.54
N GLY A 154 -10.36 -14.81 20.72
CA GLY A 154 -10.89 -14.55 19.37
C GLY A 154 -10.68 -15.69 18.37
N ARG A 155 -9.60 -16.48 18.50
CA ARG A 155 -9.37 -17.66 17.65
C ARG A 155 -10.30 -18.85 17.94
N ARG A 156 -10.93 -18.89 19.11
CA ARG A 156 -11.87 -19.99 19.47
C ARG A 156 -13.27 -19.77 18.93
N THR A 157 -13.67 -18.53 18.61
CA THR A 157 -14.99 -18.23 18.04
C THR A 157 -15.09 -18.55 16.55
N ASP A 158 -13.96 -18.59 15.84
CA ASP A 158 -13.90 -18.86 14.40
C ASP A 158 -13.84 -20.36 14.05
N ALA A 159 -13.78 -21.25 15.05
CA ALA A 159 -13.67 -22.70 14.85
C ALA A 159 -15.00 -23.46 15.06
N THR A 160 -16.12 -22.77 15.32
CA THR A 160 -17.43 -23.40 15.61
C THR A 160 -18.52 -23.00 14.61
N SER A 161 -18.19 -22.87 13.33
CA SER A 161 -19.18 -22.70 12.25
C SER A 161 -18.86 -23.58 11.04
N ALA A 162 -18.96 -24.90 11.26
CA ALA A 162 -19.30 -25.85 10.20
C ALA A 162 -20.43 -26.75 10.71
N PRO A 163 -21.68 -26.59 10.22
CA PRO A 163 -22.69 -27.61 10.34
C PRO A 163 -22.65 -28.53 9.09
N ASP A 164 -22.74 -29.83 9.34
CA ASP A 164 -23.22 -30.85 8.38
C ASP A 164 -24.70 -30.62 8.02
#